data_AF-A0A7Y3SY93-F1
#
_entry.id   AF-A0A7Y3SY93-F1
#
_cell.length_a   1.000
_cell.length_b   1.000
_cell.length_c   1.000
_cell.angle_alpha   90.00
_cell.angle_beta   90.00
_cell.angle_gamma   90.00
#
_symmetry.space_group_name_H-M   'P 1'
#
loop_
_entity.id
_entity.type
_entity.pdbx_description
1 polymer ?
#
loop_
_entity_poly.entity_id
_entity_poly.type
_entity_poly.pdbx_seq_one_letter_code
_entity_poly.pdbx_strand_id
1 'polypeptide(L)'
;MNGRSHQKIAMLSYAIVATVPIINSMAIFNNKYIHVPIGISLIGIGTACLSGLIVDADSQNSKINHMNPLTGTSNKVTHDIEKLLKLLLRLLLGVGLFALIIWNSKTIIAQLSRIKFIGEYAKICTYFMSFIFLVIGITNERIYKNIPVIGFVYKKLSNIISKGSNNLKRTTMFLTYIGSSLILALYNVTNLNDSSIYLICILLICIAIFPHRTFLHSIEGVIVFTISASYVFNRLGYEYLTGCFFVGYISHIYWADIFTKEGVPILSTPRFIAELLKKIGIHNKFVYILEKIGKLKLKLPPHITTGSDAGNLFEVIYIIILFIVFVVSFNVYGGNFRII
;
A
#
# COMPACT_ATOMS: atom_id res chain seq x y z
N MET A 1 -5.21 3.02 -8.13
CA MET A 1 -4.44 2.60 -9.33
C MET A 1 -3.09 2.05 -8.86
N ASN A 2 -2.14 1.69 -9.74
CA ASN A 2 -0.79 1.32 -9.26
C ASN A 2 0.04 2.56 -8.91
N GLY A 3 0.97 2.44 -7.95
CA GLY A 3 1.80 3.58 -7.49
C GLY A 3 2.65 4.23 -8.59
N ARG A 4 3.03 3.50 -9.65
CA ARG A 4 3.71 4.07 -10.82
C ARG A 4 2.78 4.95 -11.66
N SER A 5 1.51 4.58 -11.75
CA SER A 5 0.48 5.33 -12.47
C SER A 5 0.17 6.63 -11.73
N HIS A 6 0.03 6.58 -10.41
CA HIS A 6 -0.17 7.76 -9.57
C HIS A 6 0.95 8.80 -9.73
N GLN A 7 2.21 8.36 -9.75
CA GLN A 7 3.35 9.27 -10.04
C GLN A 7 3.23 9.96 -11.40
N LYS A 8 2.94 9.18 -12.45
CA LYS A 8 2.81 9.73 -13.81
C LYS A 8 1.66 10.72 -13.90
N ILE A 9 0.52 10.40 -13.27
CA ILE A 9 -0.65 11.28 -13.20
C ILE A 9 -0.29 12.56 -12.46
N ALA A 10 0.40 12.48 -11.33
CA ALA A 10 0.81 13.66 -10.57
C ALA A 10 1.75 14.58 -11.36
N MET A 11 2.77 14.00 -12.02
CA MET A 11 3.70 14.75 -12.87
C MET A 11 2.98 15.43 -14.04
N LEU A 12 2.14 14.68 -14.77
CA LEU A 12 1.41 15.20 -15.93
C LEU A 12 0.39 16.26 -15.52
N SER A 13 -0.29 16.05 -14.40
CA SER A 13 -1.30 17.01 -13.95
C SER A 13 -0.67 18.31 -13.48
N TYR A 14 0.46 18.26 -12.77
CA TYR A 14 1.26 19.46 -12.50
C TYR A 14 1.68 20.16 -13.80
N ALA A 15 2.21 19.41 -14.77
CA ALA A 15 2.64 19.98 -16.03
C ALA A 15 1.50 20.67 -16.79
N ILE A 16 0.29 20.09 -16.78
CA ILE A 16 -0.92 20.69 -17.36
C ILE A 16 -1.31 21.97 -16.61
N VAL A 17 -1.39 21.94 -15.28
CA VAL A 17 -1.75 23.11 -14.46
C VAL A 17 -0.72 24.25 -14.59
N ALA A 18 0.57 23.91 -14.73
CA ALA A 18 1.64 24.89 -14.92
C ALA A 18 1.72 25.44 -16.35
N THR A 19 1.04 24.82 -17.32
CA THR A 19 1.12 25.19 -18.75
C THR A 19 -0.16 25.87 -19.24
N VAL A 20 -1.34 25.41 -18.81
CA VAL A 20 -2.64 25.89 -19.31
C VAL A 20 -3.10 27.10 -18.49
N PRO A 21 -3.11 28.33 -19.04
CA PRO A 21 -3.41 29.53 -18.25
C PRO A 21 -4.82 29.52 -17.64
N ILE A 22 -5.81 28.99 -18.37
CA ILE A 22 -7.20 28.90 -17.89
C ILE A 22 -7.29 28.01 -16.65
N ILE A 23 -6.64 26.83 -16.67
CA ILE A 23 -6.60 25.93 -15.51
C ILE A 23 -5.82 26.57 -14.37
N ASN A 24 -4.64 27.13 -14.66
CA ASN A 24 -3.80 27.82 -13.68
C ASN A 24 -4.56 28.94 -12.96
N SER A 25 -5.36 29.71 -13.69
CA SER A 25 -6.14 30.85 -13.18
C SER A 25 -7.30 30.45 -12.26
N MET A 26 -7.66 29.16 -12.19
CA MET A 26 -8.71 28.70 -11.29
C MET A 26 -8.34 28.99 -9.84
N ALA A 27 -9.33 29.41 -9.04
CA ALA A 27 -9.13 29.80 -7.63
C ALA A 27 -8.46 28.71 -6.77
N ILE A 28 -8.58 27.44 -7.15
CA ILE A 28 -7.94 26.31 -6.45
C ILE A 28 -6.43 26.20 -6.70
N PHE A 29 -5.90 26.80 -7.77
CA PHE A 29 -4.48 26.75 -8.16
C PHE A 29 -3.77 28.10 -8.15
N ASN A 30 -4.54 29.19 -8.08
CA ASN A 30 -4.02 30.54 -8.00
C ASN A 30 -4.77 31.35 -6.93
N ASN A 31 -4.34 31.19 -5.68
CA ASN A 31 -4.79 31.97 -4.54
C ASN A 31 -3.61 32.27 -3.58
N LYS A 32 -3.89 33.02 -2.50
CA LYS A 32 -2.87 33.44 -1.52
C LYS A 32 -2.09 32.28 -0.88
N TYR A 33 -2.69 31.10 -0.77
CA TYR A 33 -2.12 29.94 -0.07
C TYR A 33 -1.60 28.86 -1.02
N ILE A 34 -2.20 28.73 -2.20
CA ILE A 34 -1.85 27.76 -3.23
C ILE A 34 -1.63 28.52 -4.52
N HIS A 35 -0.39 28.61 -4.95
CA HIS A 35 -0.01 29.22 -6.23
C HIS A 35 0.91 28.27 -7.00
N VAL A 36 0.48 27.89 -8.20
CA VAL A 36 1.31 27.15 -9.15
C VAL A 36 1.87 28.16 -10.17
N PRO A 37 3.18 28.43 -10.19
CA PRO A 37 3.74 29.35 -11.17
C PRO A 37 3.56 28.80 -12.59
N ILE A 38 3.28 29.69 -13.55
CA ILE A 38 3.26 29.33 -14.97
C ILE A 38 4.69 28.99 -15.41
N GLY A 39 4.84 27.86 -16.09
CA GLY A 39 6.12 27.28 -16.49
C GLY A 39 6.49 26.06 -15.65
N ILE A 40 7.04 25.04 -16.32
CA ILE A 40 7.31 23.74 -15.73
C ILE A 40 8.70 23.79 -15.08
N SER A 41 8.80 23.50 -13.78
CA SER A 41 10.10 23.32 -13.12
C SER A 41 10.37 21.85 -12.80
N LEU A 42 11.65 21.45 -12.89
CA LEU A 42 12.08 20.09 -12.54
C LEU A 42 11.80 19.76 -11.07
N ILE A 43 12.05 20.73 -10.18
CA ILE A 43 11.76 20.59 -8.75
C ILE A 43 10.24 20.51 -8.53
N GLY A 44 9.43 21.27 -9.26
CA GLY A 44 7.98 21.18 -9.22
C GLY A 44 7.44 19.82 -9.63
N ILE A 45 7.96 19.26 -10.74
CA ILE A 45 7.65 17.87 -11.17
C ILE A 45 8.02 16.88 -10.06
N GLY A 46 9.22 17.01 -9.49
CA GLY A 46 9.70 16.16 -8.40
C GLY A 46 8.78 16.22 -7.18
N THR A 47 8.41 17.42 -6.75
CA THR A 47 7.51 17.65 -5.61
C THR A 47 6.12 17.08 -5.86
N ALA A 48 5.53 17.28 -7.04
CA ALA A 48 4.25 16.69 -7.41
C ALA A 48 4.32 15.16 -7.45
N CYS A 49 5.41 14.59 -7.97
CA CYS A 49 5.64 13.15 -8.00
C CYS A 49 5.73 12.55 -6.59
N LEU A 50 6.44 13.22 -5.68
CA LEU A 50 6.57 12.81 -4.29
C LEU A 50 5.24 12.93 -3.54
N SER A 51 4.50 14.03 -3.71
CA SER A 51 3.21 14.20 -3.07
C SER A 51 2.15 13.24 -3.61
N GLY A 52 2.20 12.90 -4.89
CA GLY A 52 1.37 11.83 -5.45
C GLY A 52 1.69 10.44 -4.87
N LEU A 53 2.90 10.22 -4.35
CA LEU A 53 3.24 8.97 -3.65
C LEU A 53 2.93 8.98 -2.15
N ILE A 54 3.03 10.14 -1.51
CA ILE A 54 2.90 10.25 -0.05
C ILE A 54 1.53 9.82 0.42
N VAL A 55 0.51 9.93 -0.44
CA VAL A 55 -0.87 9.52 -0.14
C VAL A 55 -0.95 8.03 0.20
N ASP A 56 -0.09 7.19 -0.38
CA ASP A 56 -0.01 5.75 -0.08
C ASP A 56 1.06 5.42 0.98
N ALA A 57 1.61 6.41 1.69
CA ALA A 57 2.63 6.17 2.72
C ALA A 57 2.14 5.26 3.86
N ASP A 58 0.82 5.21 4.08
CA ASP A 58 0.14 4.37 5.06
C ASP A 58 -0.01 2.89 4.63
N SER A 59 0.48 2.51 3.44
CA SER A 59 0.43 1.14 2.91
C SER A 59 1.81 0.49 2.83
N GLN A 60 1.96 -0.70 3.42
CA GLN A 60 3.21 -1.46 3.39
C GLN A 60 3.70 -1.84 1.97
N ASN A 61 2.77 -1.95 1.02
CA ASN A 61 3.05 -2.32 -0.38
C ASN A 61 3.21 -1.10 -1.28
N SER A 62 3.19 0.11 -0.72
CA SER A 62 3.32 1.33 -1.51
C SER A 62 4.73 1.51 -2.02
N LYS A 63 4.85 2.23 -3.14
CA LYS A 63 6.15 2.49 -3.76
C LYS A 63 7.07 3.29 -2.83
N ILE A 64 6.53 4.22 -2.04
CA ILE A 64 7.31 5.00 -1.08
C ILE A 64 7.92 4.11 0.03
N ASN A 65 7.18 3.12 0.52
CA ASN A 65 7.70 2.17 1.51
C ASN A 65 8.65 1.12 0.90
N HIS A 66 8.46 0.73 -0.36
CA HIS A 66 9.43 -0.13 -1.03
C HIS A 66 10.76 0.58 -1.35
N MET A 67 10.73 1.90 -1.59
CA MET A 67 11.92 2.69 -1.88
C MET A 67 12.62 3.22 -0.62
N ASN A 68 11.92 3.30 0.52
CA ASN A 68 12.53 3.63 1.80
C ASN A 68 13.47 2.50 2.24
N PRO A 69 14.76 2.77 2.51
CA PRO A 69 15.72 1.74 2.89
C PRO A 69 15.31 0.94 4.14
N LEU A 70 14.68 1.57 5.13
CA LEU A 70 14.30 0.93 6.39
C LEU A 70 13.12 -0.03 6.20
N THR A 71 12.02 0.46 5.64
CA THR A 71 10.82 -0.37 5.43
C THR A 71 10.99 -1.34 4.25
N GLY A 72 11.66 -0.93 3.17
CA GLY A 72 11.92 -1.76 2.00
C GLY A 72 12.83 -2.95 2.29
N THR A 73 13.94 -2.73 3.00
CA THR A 73 14.86 -3.81 3.39
C THR A 73 14.18 -4.76 4.37
N SER A 74 13.48 -4.23 5.39
CA SER A 74 12.73 -5.06 6.33
C SER A 74 11.68 -5.91 5.61
N ASN A 75 10.89 -5.31 4.72
CA ASN A 75 9.87 -6.02 3.94
C ASN A 75 10.47 -7.14 3.09
N LYS A 76 11.65 -6.92 2.49
CA LYS A 76 12.38 -7.93 1.73
C LYS A 76 12.83 -9.08 2.62
N VAL A 77 13.46 -8.78 3.75
CA VAL A 77 13.89 -9.80 4.73
C VAL A 77 12.70 -10.59 5.25
N THR A 78 11.60 -9.93 5.62
CA THR A 78 10.37 -10.62 6.08
C THR A 78 9.79 -11.51 4.99
N HIS A 79 9.83 -11.08 3.72
CA HIS A 79 9.38 -11.89 2.59
C HIS A 79 10.26 -13.12 2.34
N ASP A 80 11.58 -12.98 2.46
CA ASP A 80 12.52 -14.09 2.31
C ASP A 80 12.37 -15.10 3.47
N ILE A 81 12.17 -14.62 4.70
CA ILE A 81 11.80 -15.46 5.86
C ILE A 81 10.47 -16.17 5.62
N GLU A 82 9.45 -15.47 5.11
CA GLU A 82 8.15 -16.07 4.80
C GLU A 82 8.29 -17.22 3.79
N LYS A 83 9.06 -17.03 2.72
CA LYS A 83 9.37 -18.07 1.74
C LYS A 83 10.10 -19.24 2.37
N LEU A 84 11.11 -18.98 3.19
CA LEU A 84 11.88 -20.01 3.89
C LEU A 84 10.98 -20.84 4.82
N LEU A 85 10.13 -20.18 5.62
CA LEU A 85 9.18 -20.85 6.51
C LEU A 85 8.16 -21.70 5.72
N LYS A 86 7.66 -21.21 4.58
CA LYS A 86 6.76 -21.98 3.70
C LYS A 86 7.46 -23.18 3.06
N LEU A 87 8.75 -23.05 2.73
CA LEU A 87 9.57 -24.15 2.24
C LEU A 87 9.80 -25.19 3.33
N LEU A 88 10.22 -24.77 4.53
CA LEU A 88 10.42 -25.64 5.69
C LEU A 88 9.13 -26.38 6.06
N LEU A 89 7.99 -25.69 6.06
CA LEU A 89 6.68 -26.29 6.28
C LEU A 89 6.37 -27.39 5.26
N ARG A 90 6.68 -27.16 3.97
CA ARG A 90 6.48 -28.15 2.91
C ARG A 90 7.39 -29.37 3.11
N LEU A 91 8.65 -29.13 3.45
CA LEU A 91 9.62 -30.19 3.74
C LEU A 91 9.19 -31.00 4.97
N LEU A 92 8.80 -30.34 6.06
CA LEU A 92 8.31 -30.99 7.28
C LEU A 92 7.09 -31.86 7.02
N LEU A 93 6.11 -31.35 6.27
CA LEU A 93 4.91 -32.13 5.98
C LEU A 93 5.19 -33.25 4.96
N GLY A 94 5.94 -33.01 3.90
CA GLY A 94 6.22 -34.03 2.88
C GLY A 94 7.26 -35.06 3.31
N VAL A 95 8.48 -34.59 3.60
CA VAL A 95 9.61 -35.45 4.03
C VAL A 95 9.35 -36.04 5.42
N GLY A 96 8.70 -35.29 6.32
CA GLY A 96 8.31 -35.83 7.63
C GLY A 96 7.28 -36.94 7.52
N LEU A 97 6.27 -36.84 6.64
CA LEU A 97 5.34 -37.95 6.37
C LEU A 97 6.06 -39.15 5.76
N PHE A 98 6.98 -38.94 4.82
CA PHE A 98 7.85 -40.01 4.30
C PHE A 98 8.59 -40.74 5.43
N ALA A 99 9.26 -39.99 6.32
CA ALA A 99 10.01 -40.55 7.44
C ALA A 99 9.10 -41.30 8.42
N LEU A 100 7.92 -40.75 8.73
CA LEU A 100 6.94 -41.37 9.61
C LEU A 100 6.40 -42.70 9.05
N ILE A 101 6.16 -42.77 7.74
CA ILE A 101 5.71 -44.01 7.07
C ILE A 101 6.82 -45.06 7.10
N ILE A 102 8.08 -44.68 6.84
CA ILE A 102 9.21 -45.61 6.90
C ILE A 102 9.41 -46.14 8.33
N TRP A 103 9.38 -45.24 9.32
CA TRP A 103 9.57 -45.60 10.73
C TRP A 103 8.51 -46.59 11.21
N ASN A 104 7.25 -46.40 10.80
CA ASN A 104 6.13 -47.25 11.20
C ASN A 104 5.80 -48.33 10.15
N SER A 105 6.70 -48.58 9.21
CA SER A 105 6.43 -49.43 8.03
C SER A 105 6.00 -50.84 8.42
N LYS A 106 6.60 -51.46 9.44
CA LYS A 106 6.21 -52.80 9.94
C LYS A 106 4.74 -52.84 10.38
N THR A 107 4.30 -51.86 11.16
CA THR A 107 2.93 -51.77 11.67
C THR A 107 1.93 -51.50 10.56
N ILE A 108 2.27 -50.58 9.64
CA ILE A 108 1.43 -50.23 8.49
C ILE A 108 1.25 -51.45 7.57
N ILE A 109 2.34 -52.17 7.26
CA ILE A 109 2.29 -53.39 6.44
C ILE A 109 1.43 -54.46 7.10
N ALA A 110 1.56 -54.69 8.41
CA ALA A 110 0.78 -55.68 9.14
C ALA A 110 -0.73 -55.33 9.22
N GLN A 111 -1.09 -54.05 9.17
CA GLN A 111 -2.49 -53.63 9.09
C GLN A 111 -3.03 -53.76 7.67
N LEU A 112 -2.27 -53.34 6.66
CA LEU A 112 -2.63 -53.47 5.24
C LEU A 112 -2.75 -54.94 4.81
N SER A 113 -1.92 -55.83 5.36
CA SER A 113 -1.94 -57.28 5.06
C SER A 113 -3.25 -57.97 5.45
N ARG A 114 -4.05 -57.36 6.34
CA ARG A 114 -5.36 -57.88 6.77
C ARG A 114 -6.49 -57.55 5.81
N ILE A 115 -6.26 -56.68 4.82
CA ILE A 115 -7.27 -56.23 3.87
C ILE A 115 -7.24 -57.14 2.64
N LYS A 116 -8.39 -57.74 2.31
CA LYS A 116 -8.55 -58.61 1.13
C LYS A 116 -8.15 -57.84 -0.15
N PHE A 117 -7.42 -58.48 -1.06
CA PHE A 117 -6.84 -57.93 -2.31
C PHE A 117 -5.66 -56.94 -2.16
N ILE A 118 -5.58 -56.18 -1.06
CA ILE A 118 -4.47 -55.22 -0.85
C ILE A 118 -3.30 -55.90 -0.14
N GLY A 119 -3.57 -56.93 0.66
CA GLY A 119 -2.57 -57.50 1.56
C GLY A 119 -1.32 -58.09 0.88
N GLU A 120 -1.46 -58.66 -0.32
CA GLU A 120 -0.35 -59.18 -1.12
C GLU A 120 0.62 -58.08 -1.57
N TYR A 121 0.11 -56.85 -1.73
CA TYR A 121 0.87 -55.68 -2.20
C TYR A 121 1.24 -54.72 -1.06
N ALA A 122 0.91 -55.03 0.20
CA ALA A 122 1.04 -54.12 1.34
C ALA A 122 2.45 -53.50 1.47
N LYS A 123 3.50 -54.29 1.24
CA LYS A 123 4.90 -53.83 1.27
C LYS A 123 5.18 -52.82 0.16
N ILE A 124 4.78 -53.14 -1.08
CA ILE A 124 4.98 -52.27 -2.26
C ILE A 124 4.21 -50.96 -2.07
N CYS A 125 2.93 -51.04 -1.68
CA CYS A 125 2.11 -49.86 -1.44
C CYS A 125 2.70 -48.93 -0.37
N THR A 126 3.22 -49.47 0.72
CA THR A 126 3.80 -48.66 1.83
C THR A 126 5.02 -47.87 1.37
N TYR A 127 5.98 -48.52 0.69
CA TYR A 127 7.19 -47.84 0.20
C TYR A 127 6.93 -46.92 -0.98
N PHE A 128 5.98 -47.28 -1.85
CA PHE A 128 5.59 -46.41 -2.96
C PHE A 128 4.92 -45.13 -2.45
N MET A 129 4.03 -45.24 -1.46
CA MET A 129 3.40 -44.08 -0.83
C MET A 129 4.42 -43.20 -0.09
N SER A 130 5.40 -43.79 0.60
CA SER A 130 6.44 -42.99 1.24
C SER A 130 7.28 -42.24 0.19
N PHE A 131 7.68 -42.90 -0.89
CA PHE A 131 8.40 -42.27 -1.99
C PHE A 131 7.61 -41.11 -2.61
N ILE A 132 6.31 -41.28 -2.82
CA ILE A 132 5.43 -40.20 -3.29
C ILE A 132 5.50 -38.99 -2.34
N PHE A 133 5.44 -39.18 -1.02
CA PHE A 133 5.52 -38.06 -0.08
C PHE A 133 6.89 -37.37 -0.05
N LEU A 134 7.97 -38.12 -0.25
CA LEU A 134 9.31 -37.55 -0.41
C LEU A 134 9.37 -36.64 -1.63
N VAL A 135 8.93 -37.14 -2.80
CA VAL A 135 8.90 -36.37 -4.06
C VAL A 135 8.01 -35.15 -3.89
N ILE A 136 6.80 -35.31 -3.35
CA ILE A 136 5.86 -34.22 -3.13
C ILE A 136 6.45 -33.13 -2.22
N GLY A 137 7.18 -33.49 -1.15
CA GLY A 137 7.84 -32.52 -0.28
C GLY A 137 8.87 -31.63 -0.98
N ILE A 138 9.55 -32.18 -1.99
CA ILE A 138 10.60 -31.50 -2.76
C ILE A 138 10.01 -30.73 -3.96
N THR A 139 8.88 -31.19 -4.52
CA THR A 139 8.23 -30.54 -5.68
C THR A 139 7.66 -29.14 -5.41
N ASN A 140 7.23 -28.48 -6.49
CA ASN A 140 6.70 -27.11 -6.47
C ASN A 140 5.43 -26.99 -5.59
N GLU A 141 5.32 -25.85 -4.88
CA GLU A 141 4.20 -25.48 -4.00
C GLU A 141 2.82 -25.59 -4.69
N ARG A 142 2.75 -25.35 -6.00
CA ARG A 142 1.50 -25.44 -6.77
C ARG A 142 0.88 -26.83 -6.74
N ILE A 143 1.69 -27.89 -6.85
CA ILE A 143 1.22 -29.28 -6.81
C ILE A 143 0.81 -29.64 -5.38
N TYR A 144 1.62 -29.24 -4.41
CA TYR A 144 1.42 -29.52 -2.99
C TYR A 144 0.07 -29.01 -2.46
N LYS A 145 -0.36 -27.82 -2.89
CA LYS A 145 -1.63 -27.19 -2.49
C LYS A 145 -2.88 -27.94 -2.96
N ASN A 146 -2.78 -28.80 -3.97
CA ASN A 146 -3.92 -29.48 -4.55
C ASN A 146 -4.20 -30.86 -3.93
N ILE A 147 -3.30 -31.34 -3.08
CA ILE A 147 -3.49 -32.59 -2.35
C ILE A 147 -4.57 -32.34 -1.27
N PRO A 148 -5.61 -33.18 -1.12
CA PRO A 148 -6.77 -32.86 -0.28
C PRO A 148 -6.41 -32.54 1.17
N VAL A 149 -5.98 -33.55 1.93
CA VAL A 149 -5.74 -33.42 3.38
C VAL A 149 -4.49 -32.60 3.65
N ILE A 150 -3.38 -32.94 2.99
CA ILE A 150 -2.08 -32.30 3.21
C ILE A 150 -2.05 -30.87 2.67
N GLY A 151 -2.64 -30.65 1.50
CA GLY A 151 -2.78 -29.32 0.92
C GLY A 151 -3.73 -28.45 1.74
N PHE A 152 -4.79 -29.01 2.35
CA PHE A 152 -5.63 -28.26 3.30
C PHE A 152 -4.83 -27.81 4.54
N VAL A 153 -4.10 -28.71 5.19
CA VAL A 153 -3.25 -28.39 6.34
C VAL A 153 -2.20 -27.35 5.97
N TYR A 154 -1.53 -27.54 4.84
CA TYR A 154 -0.53 -26.60 4.33
C TYR A 154 -1.12 -25.23 4.04
N LYS A 155 -2.28 -25.14 3.38
CA LYS A 155 -2.95 -23.85 3.12
C LYS A 155 -3.26 -23.13 4.43
N LYS A 156 -3.77 -23.83 5.45
CA LYS A 156 -4.08 -23.23 6.75
C LYS A 156 -2.83 -22.69 7.45
N LEU A 157 -1.76 -23.48 7.52
CA LEU A 157 -0.49 -23.08 8.15
C LEU A 157 0.25 -21.99 7.35
N SER A 158 0.31 -22.14 6.03
CA SER A 158 0.89 -21.14 5.11
C SER A 158 0.15 -19.79 5.20
N ASN A 159 -1.17 -19.81 5.38
CA ASN A 159 -1.95 -18.59 5.64
C ASN A 159 -1.60 -17.94 6.98
N ILE A 160 -1.34 -18.73 8.03
CA ILE A 160 -0.87 -18.20 9.33
C ILE A 160 0.50 -17.54 9.18
N ILE A 161 1.44 -18.21 8.49
CA ILE A 161 2.77 -17.65 8.18
C ILE A 161 2.63 -16.32 7.41
N SER A 162 1.77 -16.29 6.38
CA SER A 162 1.53 -15.09 5.58
C SER A 162 0.92 -13.95 6.40
N LYS A 163 -0.03 -14.25 7.30
CA LYS A 163 -0.60 -13.25 8.23
C LYS A 163 0.45 -12.72 9.19
N GLY A 164 1.30 -13.59 9.75
CA GLY A 164 2.41 -13.19 10.62
C GLY A 164 3.41 -12.28 9.92
N SER A 165 3.83 -12.65 8.70
CA SER A 165 4.69 -11.84 7.83
C SER A 165 4.09 -10.45 7.58
N ASN A 166 2.81 -10.37 7.21
CA ASN A 166 2.14 -9.09 7.00
C ASN A 166 2.04 -8.25 8.28
N ASN A 167 1.79 -8.86 9.43
CA ASN A 167 1.79 -8.15 10.71
C ASN A 167 3.17 -7.58 11.04
N LEU A 168 4.25 -8.35 10.81
CA LEU A 168 5.62 -7.86 11.02
C LEU A 168 5.94 -6.67 10.12
N LYS A 169 5.62 -6.75 8.82
CA LYS A 169 5.81 -5.63 7.87
C LYS A 169 5.08 -4.37 8.33
N ARG A 170 3.82 -4.50 8.76
CA ARG A 170 3.05 -3.40 9.32
C ARG A 170 3.68 -2.82 10.59
N THR A 171 4.16 -3.67 11.49
CA THR A 171 4.83 -3.23 12.72
C THR A 171 6.13 -2.49 12.41
N THR A 172 6.95 -2.95 11.46
CA THR A 172 8.17 -2.22 11.07
C THR A 172 7.85 -0.85 10.52
N MET A 173 6.83 -0.75 9.65
CA MET A 173 6.37 0.53 9.12
C MET A 173 5.92 1.48 10.24
N PHE A 174 5.10 0.97 11.17
CA PHE A 174 4.65 1.72 12.34
C PHE A 174 5.82 2.25 13.19
N LEU A 175 6.78 1.38 13.52
CA LEU A 175 7.98 1.75 14.28
C LEU A 175 8.85 2.77 13.53
N THR A 176 8.96 2.65 12.21
CA THR A 176 9.75 3.58 11.39
C THR A 176 9.15 4.98 11.45
N TYR A 177 7.85 5.13 11.22
CA TYR A 177 7.20 6.44 11.21
C TYR A 177 7.13 7.07 12.61
N ILE A 178 6.77 6.30 13.64
CA ILE A 178 6.74 6.82 15.02
C ILE A 178 8.14 7.09 15.55
N GLY A 179 9.10 6.22 15.28
CA GLY A 179 10.50 6.44 15.64
C GLY A 179 11.07 7.69 14.98
N SER A 180 10.81 7.89 13.68
CA SER A 180 11.20 9.11 12.96
C SER A 180 10.55 10.36 13.57
N SER A 181 9.26 10.28 13.91
CA SER A 181 8.55 11.36 14.58
C SER A 181 9.15 11.69 15.94
N LEU A 182 9.51 10.68 16.73
CA LEU A 182 10.08 10.88 18.07
C LEU A 182 11.47 11.50 17.99
N ILE A 183 12.32 10.99 17.10
CA ILE A 183 13.67 11.55 16.86
C ILE A 183 13.55 13.01 16.41
N LEU A 184 12.65 13.30 15.47
CA LEU A 184 12.43 14.66 14.99
C LEU A 184 11.91 15.59 16.09
N ALA A 185 10.99 15.12 16.93
CA ALA A 185 10.49 15.89 18.07
C ALA A 185 11.60 16.18 19.11
N LEU A 186 12.42 15.18 19.45
CA LEU A 186 13.55 15.35 20.37
C LEU A 186 14.59 16.33 19.82
N TYR A 187 14.93 16.21 18.53
CA TYR A 187 15.83 17.14 17.85
C TYR A 187 15.27 18.56 17.86
N ASN A 188 13.96 18.71 17.64
CA ASN A 188 13.29 20.01 17.67
C ASN A 188 13.38 20.66 19.06
N VAL A 189 13.03 19.95 20.14
CA VAL A 189 13.11 20.48 21.52
C VAL A 189 14.51 20.97 21.84
N THR A 190 15.54 20.24 21.38
CA THR A 190 16.93 20.50 21.77
C THR A 190 17.64 21.55 20.91
N ASN A 191 17.26 21.72 19.63
CA ASN A 191 18.02 22.54 18.69
C ASN A 191 17.23 23.66 18.02
N LEU A 192 15.99 23.40 17.60
CA LEU A 192 15.25 24.30 16.69
C LEU A 192 14.13 25.07 17.39
N ASN A 193 13.49 24.43 18.37
CA ASN A 193 12.34 24.93 19.13
C ASN A 193 11.23 25.52 18.25
N ASP A 194 10.97 24.91 17.10
CA ASP A 194 9.97 25.37 16.13
C ASP A 194 8.66 24.57 16.30
N SER A 195 7.58 25.26 16.66
CA SER A 195 6.25 24.67 16.87
C SER A 195 5.75 23.83 15.70
N SER A 196 6.17 24.15 14.48
CA SER A 196 5.66 23.55 13.26
C SER A 196 6.36 22.25 12.89
N ILE A 197 7.55 21.99 13.45
CA ILE A 197 8.18 20.67 13.32
C ILE A 197 7.33 19.62 14.05
N TYR A 198 6.64 20.00 15.14
CA TYR A 198 5.67 19.11 15.77
C TYR A 198 4.48 18.79 14.87
N LEU A 199 4.12 19.69 13.94
CA LEU A 199 3.07 19.43 12.97
C LEU A 199 3.49 18.30 12.00
N ILE A 200 4.76 18.29 11.56
CA ILE A 200 5.35 17.20 10.78
C ILE A 200 5.39 15.90 11.61
N CYS A 201 5.73 15.98 12.90
CA CYS A 201 5.69 14.83 13.81
C CYS A 201 4.28 14.23 13.89
N ILE A 202 3.25 15.07 14.08
CA ILE A 202 1.84 14.65 14.09
C ILE A 202 1.48 13.95 12.78
N LEU A 203 1.91 14.49 11.63
CA LEU A 203 1.68 13.84 10.34
C LEU A 203 2.30 12.44 10.25
N LEU A 204 3.56 12.27 10.67
CA LEU A 204 4.24 10.98 10.67
C LEU A 204 3.49 9.97 11.57
N ILE A 205 2.99 10.42 12.72
CA ILE A 205 2.14 9.61 13.60
C ILE A 205 0.82 9.26 12.91
N CYS A 206 0.18 10.20 12.20
CA CYS A 206 -1.04 9.94 11.44
C CYS A 206 -0.81 8.88 10.35
N ILE A 207 0.31 8.93 9.62
CA ILE A 207 0.69 7.90 8.62
C ILE A 207 0.78 6.52 9.28
N ALA A 208 1.30 6.44 10.50
CA ALA A 208 1.49 5.17 11.21
C ALA A 208 0.18 4.58 11.76
N ILE A 209 -0.71 5.43 12.26
CA ILE A 209 -1.91 5.01 13.00
C ILE A 209 -3.11 4.76 12.10
N PHE A 210 -3.35 5.64 11.12
CA PHE A 210 -4.56 5.56 10.31
C PHE A 210 -4.50 4.37 9.33
N PRO A 211 -5.60 3.62 9.16
CA PRO A 211 -5.65 2.56 8.15
C PRO A 211 -5.51 3.10 6.73
N HIS A 212 -4.93 2.29 5.83
CA HIS A 212 -4.85 2.62 4.41
C HIS A 212 -6.22 3.02 3.83
N ARG A 213 -6.25 4.08 3.01
CA ARG A 213 -7.47 4.63 2.39
C ARG A 213 -8.45 5.24 3.39
N THR A 214 -7.93 5.87 4.43
CA THR A 214 -8.72 6.68 5.37
C THR A 214 -8.23 8.12 5.39
N PHE A 215 -7.40 8.51 6.35
CA PHE A 215 -6.98 9.89 6.57
C PHE A 215 -6.22 10.48 5.39
N LEU A 216 -5.20 9.79 4.88
CA LEU A 216 -4.39 10.27 3.77
C LEU A 216 -5.22 10.40 2.48
N HIS A 217 -6.22 9.55 2.27
CA HIS A 217 -7.11 9.61 1.11
C HIS A 217 -8.37 10.44 1.37
N SER A 218 -8.38 11.36 2.34
CA SER A 218 -9.55 12.19 2.65
C SER A 218 -9.29 13.68 2.44
N ILE A 219 -10.36 14.49 2.40
CA ILE A 219 -10.26 15.96 2.35
C ILE A 219 -9.44 16.47 3.54
N GLU A 220 -9.66 15.90 4.72
CA GLU A 220 -8.94 16.26 5.96
C GLU A 220 -7.44 16.05 5.79
N GLY A 221 -7.03 14.89 5.26
CA GLY A 221 -5.63 14.58 4.97
C GLY A 221 -5.01 15.55 3.98
N VAL A 222 -5.72 15.84 2.87
CA VAL A 222 -5.25 16.82 1.86
C VAL A 222 -4.99 18.17 2.49
N ILE A 223 -5.93 18.69 3.30
CA ILE A 223 -5.80 20.00 3.93
C ILE A 223 -4.61 20.02 4.90
N VAL A 224 -4.54 19.06 5.82
CA VAL A 224 -3.49 19.04 6.84
C VAL A 224 -2.11 18.88 6.20
N PHE A 225 -1.93 17.94 5.26
CA PHE A 225 -0.66 17.75 4.58
C PHE A 225 -0.25 18.95 3.73
N THR A 226 -1.20 19.60 3.05
CA THR A 226 -0.88 20.80 2.24
C THR A 226 -0.47 21.97 3.12
N ILE A 227 -1.14 22.21 4.25
CA ILE A 227 -0.74 23.26 5.21
C ILE A 227 0.67 22.96 5.77
N SER A 228 0.92 21.70 6.10
CA SER A 228 2.23 21.26 6.61
C SER A 228 3.35 21.48 5.60
N ALA A 229 3.10 21.05 4.35
CA ALA A 229 4.05 21.23 3.26
C ALA A 229 4.28 22.71 2.96
N SER A 230 3.20 23.50 2.93
CA SER A 230 3.28 24.95 2.73
C SER A 230 4.17 25.62 3.77
N TYR A 231 3.99 25.27 5.04
CA TYR A 231 4.84 25.78 6.10
C TYR A 231 6.32 25.47 5.86
N VAL A 232 6.64 24.20 5.59
CA VAL A 232 8.02 23.75 5.37
C VAL A 232 8.63 24.46 4.17
N PHE A 233 7.90 24.54 3.06
CA PHE A 233 8.39 25.21 1.86
C PHE A 233 8.59 26.71 2.07
N ASN A 234 7.69 27.37 2.80
CA ASN A 234 7.85 28.80 3.10
C ASN A 234 9.07 29.06 3.97
N ARG A 235 9.33 28.21 4.98
CA ARG A 235 10.55 28.30 5.80
C ARG A 235 11.83 28.11 5.02
N LEU A 236 11.79 27.27 3.98
CA LEU A 236 12.95 27.02 3.11
C LEU A 236 13.08 28.04 1.97
N GLY A 237 12.15 29.01 1.85
CA GLY A 237 12.14 30.00 0.77
C GLY A 237 11.60 29.49 -0.58
N TYR A 238 10.92 28.35 -0.60
CA TYR A 238 10.40 27.70 -1.82
C TYR A 238 8.87 27.67 -1.85
N GLU A 239 8.20 28.77 -1.50
CA GLU A 239 6.74 28.85 -1.34
C GLU A 239 5.93 28.26 -2.52
N TYR A 240 6.44 28.46 -3.74
CA TYR A 240 5.85 27.98 -4.99
C TYR A 240 5.72 26.45 -5.07
N LEU A 241 6.47 25.69 -4.26
CA LEU A 241 6.37 24.23 -4.18
C LEU A 241 5.08 23.78 -3.48
N THR A 242 4.42 24.64 -2.72
CA THR A 242 3.11 24.36 -2.11
C THR A 242 2.08 23.99 -3.17
N GLY A 243 1.99 24.78 -4.24
CA GLY A 243 1.07 24.51 -5.36
C GLY A 243 1.42 23.19 -6.06
N CYS A 244 2.70 22.94 -6.28
CA CYS A 244 3.18 21.70 -6.90
C CYS A 244 2.81 20.47 -6.06
N PHE A 245 3.02 20.55 -4.74
CA PHE A 245 2.67 19.51 -3.78
C PHE A 245 1.16 19.26 -3.77
N PHE A 246 0.36 20.32 -3.66
CA PHE A 246 -1.10 20.24 -3.67
C PHE A 246 -1.61 19.53 -4.93
N VAL A 247 -1.16 19.95 -6.12
CA VAL A 247 -1.57 19.34 -7.40
C VAL A 247 -1.24 17.84 -7.42
N GLY A 248 -0.03 17.44 -7.02
CA GLY A 248 0.32 16.04 -6.97
C GLY A 248 -0.54 15.23 -5.97
N TYR A 249 -0.84 15.78 -4.80
CA TYR A 249 -1.66 15.13 -3.78
C TYR A 249 -3.12 14.95 -4.26
N ILE A 250 -3.74 16.01 -4.78
CA ILE A 250 -5.13 15.92 -5.27
C ILE A 250 -5.23 15.04 -6.51
N SER A 251 -4.18 14.97 -7.35
CA SER A 251 -4.19 14.14 -8.55
C SER A 251 -4.30 12.65 -8.23
N HIS A 252 -3.65 12.22 -7.14
CA HIS A 252 -3.74 10.83 -6.66
C HIS A 252 -5.17 10.49 -6.26
N ILE A 253 -5.81 11.40 -5.51
CA ILE A 253 -7.10 11.14 -4.88
C ILE A 253 -8.25 11.40 -5.85
N TYR A 254 -8.37 12.65 -6.32
CA TYR A 254 -9.53 13.13 -7.06
C TYR A 254 -9.43 12.94 -8.57
N TRP A 255 -8.23 12.70 -9.12
CA TRP A 255 -8.06 12.42 -10.55
C TRP A 255 -7.69 10.97 -10.85
N ALA A 256 -7.52 10.15 -9.82
CA ALA A 256 -7.20 8.73 -9.96
C ALA A 256 -8.12 7.85 -9.09
N ASP A 257 -8.02 7.93 -7.76
CA ASP A 257 -8.72 7.00 -6.88
C ASP A 257 -10.26 7.15 -6.85
N ILE A 258 -10.80 8.31 -7.24
CA ILE A 258 -12.25 8.53 -7.41
C ILE A 258 -12.89 7.56 -8.42
N PHE A 259 -12.12 7.11 -9.42
CA PHE A 259 -12.59 6.22 -10.47
C PHE A 259 -12.56 4.74 -10.05
N THR A 260 -12.04 4.42 -8.87
CA THR A 260 -11.94 3.04 -8.38
C THR A 260 -13.24 2.58 -7.71
N LYS A 261 -13.44 1.26 -7.60
CA LYS A 261 -14.56 0.69 -6.82
C LYS A 261 -14.54 1.08 -5.35
N GLU A 262 -13.34 1.35 -4.81
CA GLU A 262 -13.18 1.66 -3.39
C GLU A 262 -13.57 3.09 -3.05
N GLY A 263 -13.31 4.02 -3.97
CA GLY A 263 -13.59 5.45 -3.82
C GLY A 263 -12.74 6.15 -2.78
N VAL A 264 -13.02 7.44 -2.64
CA VAL A 264 -12.30 8.37 -1.77
C VAL A 264 -13.19 8.71 -0.57
N PRO A 265 -12.77 8.48 0.69
CA PRO A 265 -13.52 8.94 1.85
C PRO A 265 -13.60 10.48 1.87
N ILE A 266 -14.79 11.03 2.13
CA ILE A 266 -14.95 12.49 2.24
C ILE A 266 -14.34 12.95 3.57
N LEU A 267 -14.75 12.30 4.66
CA LEU A 267 -14.23 12.51 6.02
C LEU A 267 -13.81 11.17 6.61
N SER A 268 -12.64 11.14 7.26
CA SER A 268 -12.06 9.92 7.83
C SER A 268 -12.09 9.94 9.36
N THR A 269 -11.96 11.12 9.94
CA THR A 269 -11.88 11.36 11.38
C THR A 269 -13.14 10.88 12.12
N PRO A 270 -14.38 11.14 11.63
CA PRO A 270 -15.59 10.63 12.28
C PRO A 270 -15.60 9.11 12.40
N ARG A 271 -15.19 8.40 11.34
CA ARG A 271 -15.11 6.93 11.36
C ARG A 271 -14.08 6.42 12.36
N PHE A 272 -12.90 7.04 12.38
CA PHE A 272 -11.85 6.67 13.31
C PHE A 272 -12.30 6.84 14.77
N ILE A 273 -12.93 7.97 15.09
CA ILE A 273 -13.48 8.23 16.43
C ILE A 273 -14.55 7.19 16.77
N ALA A 274 -15.44 6.85 15.83
CA ALA A 274 -16.46 5.82 16.05
C ALA A 274 -15.84 4.44 16.35
N GLU A 275 -14.82 4.03 15.58
CA GLU A 275 -14.11 2.76 15.81
C GLU A 275 -13.39 2.75 17.16
N LEU A 276 -12.82 3.87 17.60
CA LEU A 276 -12.19 4.02 18.92
C LEU A 276 -13.23 3.89 20.04
N LEU A 277 -14.37 4.60 19.94
CA LEU A 277 -15.44 4.55 20.93
C LEU A 277 -16.04 3.14 21.06
N LYS A 278 -16.21 2.43 19.94
CA LYS A 278 -16.67 1.03 19.94
C LYS A 278 -15.70 0.09 20.65
N LYS A 279 -14.39 0.28 20.49
CA LYS A 279 -13.36 -0.53 21.19
C LYS A 279 -13.41 -0.32 22.70
N ILE A 280 -13.82 0.86 23.15
CA ILE A 280 -13.99 1.20 24.58
C ILE A 280 -15.38 0.74 25.09
N GLY A 281 -16.22 0.13 24.25
CA GLY A 281 -17.53 -0.41 24.61
C GLY A 281 -18.69 0.56 24.49
N ILE A 282 -18.49 1.74 23.87
CA ILE A 282 -19.55 2.74 23.68
C ILE A 282 -20.29 2.46 22.37
N HIS A 283 -21.59 2.17 22.48
CA HIS A 283 -22.46 1.81 21.34
C HIS A 283 -23.73 2.65 21.27
N ASN A 284 -23.60 3.98 21.35
CA ASN A 284 -24.74 4.90 21.36
C ASN A 284 -25.10 5.44 19.96
N LYS A 285 -26.20 6.21 19.89
CA LYS A 285 -26.67 6.86 18.66
C LYS A 285 -25.63 7.80 18.02
N PHE A 286 -24.80 8.45 18.83
CA PHE A 286 -23.72 9.33 18.36
C PHE A 286 -22.66 8.54 17.58
N VAL A 287 -22.21 7.40 18.10
CA VAL A 287 -21.28 6.49 17.41
C VAL A 287 -21.85 6.05 16.06
N TYR A 288 -23.14 5.73 15.99
CA TYR A 288 -23.79 5.36 14.73
C TYR A 288 -23.79 6.50 13.69
N ILE A 289 -24.04 7.74 14.12
CA ILE A 289 -23.98 8.93 13.26
C ILE A 289 -22.57 9.11 12.71
N LEU A 290 -21.55 9.04 13.58
CA LEU A 290 -20.15 9.16 13.17
C LEU A 290 -19.75 8.09 12.14
N GLU A 291 -20.19 6.85 12.33
CA GLU A 291 -19.96 5.79 11.34
C GLU A 291 -20.63 6.06 10.01
N LYS A 292 -21.87 6.57 10.03
CA LYS A 292 -22.60 6.87 8.79
C LYS A 292 -21.90 7.98 8.00
N ILE A 293 -21.49 9.05 8.68
CA ILE A 293 -20.76 10.16 8.06
C ILE A 293 -19.42 9.68 7.51
N GLY A 294 -18.63 8.95 8.30
CA GLY A 294 -17.32 8.46 7.88
C GLY A 294 -17.34 7.29 6.88
N LYS A 295 -18.52 6.78 6.51
CA LYS A 295 -18.71 5.84 5.39
C LYS A 295 -19.03 6.53 4.06
N LEU A 296 -19.28 7.84 4.07
CA LEU A 296 -19.51 8.59 2.84
C LEU A 296 -18.23 8.62 2.01
N LYS A 297 -18.35 8.14 0.77
CA LYS A 297 -17.25 8.08 -0.18
C LYS A 297 -17.66 8.72 -1.48
N LEU A 298 -16.75 9.50 -2.05
CA LEU A 298 -16.85 10.02 -3.40
C LEU A 298 -16.36 8.96 -4.39
N LYS A 299 -17.20 8.64 -5.38
CA LYS A 299 -16.93 7.65 -6.43
C LYS A 299 -17.53 8.13 -7.75
N LEU A 300 -16.75 8.05 -8.81
CA LEU A 300 -17.21 8.31 -10.17
C LEU A 300 -17.03 7.07 -11.05
N PRO A 301 -17.90 6.87 -12.06
CA PRO A 301 -17.68 5.83 -13.07
C PRO A 301 -16.34 6.11 -13.79
N PRO A 302 -15.56 5.08 -14.16
CA PRO A 302 -16.01 3.71 -14.44
C PRO A 302 -15.85 2.64 -13.34
N HIS A 303 -15.65 2.99 -12.06
CA HIS A 303 -15.56 2.04 -10.94
C HIS A 303 -14.59 0.87 -11.19
N ILE A 304 -13.33 1.20 -11.41
CA ILE A 304 -12.27 0.28 -11.81
C ILE A 304 -11.82 -0.59 -10.64
N THR A 305 -11.55 -1.87 -10.93
CA THR A 305 -10.84 -2.76 -10.00
C THR A 305 -9.33 -2.62 -10.20
N THR A 306 -8.63 -2.09 -9.20
CA THR A 306 -7.17 -1.96 -9.20
C THR A 306 -6.49 -3.32 -9.39
N GLY A 307 -5.49 -3.38 -10.26
CA GLY A 307 -4.72 -4.60 -10.53
C GLY A 307 -5.40 -5.63 -11.45
N SER A 308 -6.61 -5.34 -11.95
CA SER A 308 -7.23 -6.13 -13.02
C SER A 308 -6.67 -5.74 -14.39
N ASP A 309 -6.73 -6.63 -15.38
CA ASP A 309 -6.26 -6.33 -16.74
C ASP A 309 -6.98 -5.13 -17.36
N ALA A 310 -8.31 -5.08 -17.20
CA ALA A 310 -9.11 -3.94 -17.62
C ALA A 310 -8.73 -2.64 -16.89
N GLY A 311 -8.42 -2.72 -15.59
CA GLY A 311 -7.95 -1.57 -14.83
C GLY A 311 -6.58 -1.08 -15.27
N ASN A 312 -5.63 -2.00 -15.51
CA ASN A 312 -4.31 -1.65 -16.03
C ASN A 312 -4.41 -1.00 -17.42
N LEU A 313 -5.29 -1.51 -18.29
CA LEU A 313 -5.54 -0.91 -19.61
C LEU A 313 -6.10 0.51 -19.47
N PHE A 314 -7.09 0.72 -18.60
CA PHE A 314 -7.61 2.06 -18.32
C PHE A 314 -6.52 3.00 -17.82
N GLU A 315 -5.70 2.56 -16.86
CA GLU A 315 -4.59 3.38 -16.32
C GLU A 315 -3.65 3.84 -17.43
N VAL A 316 -3.30 2.96 -18.37
CA VAL A 316 -2.44 3.29 -19.51
C VAL A 316 -3.11 4.29 -20.44
N ILE A 317 -4.36 4.04 -20.84
CA ILE A 317 -5.12 4.95 -21.72
C ILE A 317 -5.24 6.33 -21.09
N TYR A 318 -5.58 6.40 -19.79
CA TYR A 318 -5.73 7.65 -19.07
C TYR A 318 -4.42 8.46 -19.02
N ILE A 319 -3.29 7.80 -18.75
CA ILE A 319 -1.97 8.45 -18.78
C ILE A 319 -1.64 8.97 -20.19
N ILE A 320 -1.94 8.19 -21.24
CA ILE A 320 -1.73 8.61 -22.63
C ILE A 320 -2.57 9.85 -22.95
N ILE A 321 -3.84 9.88 -22.53
CA ILE A 321 -4.72 11.05 -22.72
C ILE A 321 -4.13 12.27 -22.01
N LEU A 322 -3.72 12.15 -20.74
CA LEU A 322 -3.08 13.26 -20.01
C LEU A 322 -1.80 13.73 -20.69
N PHE A 323 -1.00 12.80 -21.23
CA PHE A 323 0.21 13.14 -21.98
C PHE A 323 -0.10 13.89 -23.27
N ILE A 324 -1.09 13.45 -24.05
CA ILE A 324 -1.53 14.15 -25.27
C ILE A 324 -2.04 15.55 -24.93
N VAL A 325 -2.90 15.67 -23.91
CA VAL A 325 -3.40 16.97 -23.43
C VAL A 325 -2.25 17.88 -23.03
N PHE A 326 -1.25 17.35 -22.31
CA PHE A 326 -0.04 18.08 -21.96
C PHE A 326 0.71 18.56 -23.20
N VAL A 327 1.03 17.68 -24.16
CA VAL A 327 1.78 18.02 -25.37
C VAL A 327 1.04 19.07 -26.20
N VAL A 328 -0.27 18.91 -26.41
CA VAL A 328 -1.10 19.89 -27.13
C VAL A 328 -1.07 21.23 -26.41
N SER A 329 -1.30 21.23 -25.09
CA SER A 329 -1.30 22.45 -24.28
C SER A 329 0.06 23.16 -24.30
N PHE A 330 1.15 22.40 -24.25
CA PHE A 330 2.51 22.91 -24.30
C PHE A 330 2.79 23.62 -25.63
N ASN A 331 2.34 23.06 -26.75
CA ASN A 331 2.50 23.70 -28.05
C ASN A 331 1.58 24.91 -28.25
N VAL A 332 0.32 24.82 -27.82
CA VAL A 332 -0.69 25.89 -28.01
C VAL A 332 -0.41 27.11 -27.14
N TYR A 333 -0.01 26.91 -25.88
CA TYR A 333 0.19 28.00 -24.92
C TYR A 333 1.66 28.43 -24.77
N GLY A 334 2.58 27.89 -25.60
CA GLY A 334 4.00 28.23 -25.53
C GLY A 334 4.63 27.86 -24.19
N GLY A 335 4.41 26.63 -23.74
CA GLY A 335 4.94 26.12 -22.49
C GLY A 335 6.46 26.26 -22.41
N ASN A 336 6.97 26.65 -21.25
CA ASN A 336 8.39 26.88 -21.02
C ASN A 336 8.87 26.09 -19.80
N PHE A 337 10.06 25.51 -19.91
CA PHE A 337 10.77 24.96 -18.75
C PHE A 337 11.48 26.10 -18.03
N ARG A 338 11.24 26.20 -16.71
CA ARG A 338 11.89 27.19 -15.86
C ARG A 338 12.86 26.50 -14.91
N ILE A 339 14.06 27.05 -14.84
CA ILE A 339 14.99 26.81 -13.74
C ILE A 339 14.59 27.84 -12.68
N ILE A 340 13.94 27.37 -11.60
CA ILE A 340 13.48 28.20 -10.48
C ILE A 340 14.36 27.89 -9.28
#